data_AF-A0A7C3ZYC8-F1
#
_entry.id   AF-A0A7C3ZYC8-F1
#
_cell.length_a   1.000
_cell.length_b   1.000
_cell.length_c   1.000
_cell.angle_alpha   90.00
_cell.angle_beta   90.00
_cell.angle_gamma   90.00
#
_symmetry.space_group_name_H-M   'P 1'
#
loop_
_entity.id
_entity.type
_entity.pdbx_description
1 polymer ?
#
loop_
_entity_poly.entity_id
_entity_poly.type
_entity_poly.pdbx_seq_one_letter_code
_entity_poly.pdbx_strand_id
1 'polypeptide(L)' 'MIALATMKTGQIGTVASLETKDDAILRKLMAMGVMPGVSITLEQRFPAYIITAGRTRAALDKETAQIIYVQNRAGH' A
#
# COMPACT_ATOMS: atom_id res chain seq x y z
N MET A 1 -12.14 3.32 -4.22
CA MET A 1 -10.81 3.19 -3.59
C MET A 1 -10.98 2.31 -2.37
N ILE A 2 -10.01 1.46 -2.06
CA ILE A 2 -10.03 0.61 -0.86
C ILE A 2 -8.73 0.81 -0.09
N ALA A 3 -8.79 0.68 1.24
CA ALA A 3 -7.57 0.67 2.04
C ALA A 3 -6.72 -0.55 1.66
N LEU A 4 -5.41 -0.39 1.64
CA LEU A 4 -4.48 -1.50 1.37
C LEU A 4 -4.69 -2.65 2.37
N ALA A 5 -5.02 -2.30 3.62
CA ALA A 5 -5.36 -3.26 4.66
C ALA A 5 -6.55 -4.19 4.32
N THR A 6 -7.43 -3.82 3.38
CA THR A 6 -8.59 -4.64 2.97
C THR A 6 -8.35 -5.46 1.70
N MET A 7 -7.22 -5.24 1.01
CA MET A 7 -6.83 -6.03 -0.15
C MET A 7 -6.66 -7.52 0.22
N LYS A 8 -6.86 -8.38 -0.77
CA LYS A 8 -6.55 -9.80 -0.69
C LYS A 8 -5.10 -10.04 -1.08
N THR A 9 -4.49 -11.08 -0.50
CA THR A 9 -3.16 -11.54 -0.94
C THR A 9 -3.19 -11.89 -2.43
N GLY A 10 -2.17 -11.44 -3.18
CA GLY A 10 -2.08 -11.55 -4.63
C GLY A 10 -2.80 -10.44 -5.40
N GLN A 11 -3.54 -9.55 -4.73
CA GLN A 11 -4.27 -8.47 -5.40
C GLN A 11 -3.34 -7.31 -5.77
N ILE A 12 -3.59 -6.74 -6.95
CA ILE A 12 -2.85 -5.61 -7.49
C ILE A 12 -3.74 -4.36 -7.46
N GLY A 13 -3.17 -3.23 -7.07
CA GLY A 13 -3.83 -1.93 -7.10
C GLY A 13 -2.84 -0.82 -7.39
N THR A 14 -3.35 0.36 -7.72
CA THR A 14 -2.51 1.56 -7.85
C THR A 14 -2.75 2.45 -6.65
N VAL A 15 -1.71 2.97 -6.01
CA VAL A 15 -1.85 3.93 -4.91
C VAL A 15 -2.60 5.15 -5.43
N ALA A 16 -3.76 5.43 -4.85
CA ALA A 16 -4.58 6.59 -5.19
C ALA A 16 -4.19 7.78 -4.31
N SER A 17 -4.15 7.57 -2.99
CA SER A 17 -3.85 8.61 -2.00
C SER A 17 -3.30 8.02 -0.70
N LEU A 18 -2.64 8.86 0.08
CA LEU A 18 -2.17 8.55 1.44
C LEU A 18 -2.94 9.45 2.42
N GLU A 19 -3.78 8.87 3.26
CA GLU A 19 -4.61 9.60 4.21
C GLU A 19 -3.88 9.75 5.55
N THR A 20 -2.95 10.70 5.61
CA THR A 20 -2.23 11.05 6.84
C THR A 20 -1.98 12.55 6.93
N LYS A 21 -2.03 13.10 8.15
CA LYS A 21 -1.61 14.47 8.46
C LYS A 21 -0.18 14.53 9.01
N ASP A 22 0.46 13.37 9.16
CA ASP A 22 1.80 13.25 9.71
C ASP A 22 2.82 13.17 8.57
N ASP A 23 3.62 14.23 8.42
CA ASP A 23 4.67 14.34 7.42
C ASP A 23 5.75 13.26 7.56
N ALA A 24 6.02 12.78 8.78
CA ALA A 24 7.03 11.75 9.00
C ALA A 24 6.56 10.40 8.43
N ILE A 25 5.29 10.04 8.64
CA ILE A 25 4.67 8.87 8.03
C ILE A 25 4.64 9.01 6.50
N LEU A 26 4.23 10.17 5.98
CA LEU A 26 4.22 10.42 4.54
C LEU A 26 5.61 10.21 3.94
N ARG A 27 6.64 10.78 4.56
CA ARG A 27 8.03 10.67 4.11
C ARG A 27 8.58 9.24 4.22
N LYS A 28 8.21 8.51 5.27
CA LYS A 28 8.52 7.07 5.43
C LYS A 28 7.90 6.27 4.28
N LEU A 29 6.63 6.50 3.94
CA LEU A 29 5.94 5.85 2.83
C LEU A 29 6.62 6.13 1.49
N MET A 30 6.92 7.40 1.22
CA MET A 30 7.61 7.81 0.00
C MET A 30 9.00 7.18 -0.11
N ALA A 31 9.76 7.11 0.98
CA ALA A 31 11.07 6.45 1.02
C ALA A 31 10.99 4.93 0.75
N MET A 32 9.88 4.29 1.11
CA MET A 32 9.60 2.89 0.81
C MET A 32 9.08 2.66 -0.63
N GLY A 33 8.93 3.72 -1.44
CA GLY A 33 8.37 3.66 -2.79
C GLY A 33 6.84 3.66 -2.85
N VAL A 34 6.17 3.93 -1.72
CA VAL A 34 4.71 4.00 -1.62
C VAL A 34 4.27 5.45 -1.85
N MET A 35 3.88 5.78 -3.07
CA MET A 35 3.40 7.11 -3.46
C MET A 35 2.28 7.02 -4.50
N PRO A 36 1.41 8.04 -4.60
CA PRO A 36 0.33 8.07 -5.59
C PRO A 36 0.81 7.78 -7.02
N GLY A 37 0.07 6.95 -7.74
CA GLY A 37 0.40 6.52 -9.10
C GLY A 37 1.26 5.26 -9.19
N VAL A 38 1.83 4.76 -8.09
CA VAL A 38 2.62 3.52 -8.08
C VAL A 38 1.73 2.29 -8.00
N SER A 39 2.03 1.28 -8.82
CA SER A 39 1.42 -0.06 -8.72
C SER A 39 1.95 -0.81 -7.51
N ILE A 40 1.03 -1.27 -6.66
CA ILE A 40 1.28 -2.08 -5.48
C ILE A 40 0.61 -3.45 -5.62
N THR A 41 1.33 -4.48 -5.18
CA THR A 41 0.80 -5.83 -4.99
C THR A 41 0.86 -6.20 -3.51
N LEU A 42 -0.24 -6.71 -2.94
CA LEU A 42 -0.23 -7.26 -1.59
C LEU A 42 0.23 -8.72 -1.62
N GLU A 43 1.44 -9.00 -1.14
CA GLU A 43 2.03 -10.35 -1.14
C GLU A 43 1.71 -11.16 0.12
N GLN A 44 1.51 -10.48 1.25
CA GLN A 44 1.12 -11.12 2.50
C GLN A 44 0.31 -10.16 3.34
N ARG A 45 -0.69 -10.68 4.06
CA ARG A 45 -1.57 -9.89 4.93
C ARG A 45 -1.34 -10.14 6.43
N PHE A 46 -0.80 -11.29 6.80
CA PHE A 46 -0.57 -11.71 8.18
C PHE A 46 0.65 -12.65 8.25
N PRO A 47 1.54 -12.55 9.26
CA PRO A 47 1.47 -11.66 10.44
C PRO A 47 1.79 -10.18 10.18
N ALA A 48 2.39 -9.86 9.03
CA ALA A 48 2.65 -8.49 8.59
C ALA A 48 2.10 -8.24 7.17
N TYR A 49 1.93 -6.97 6.80
CA TYR A 49 1.50 -6.60 5.45
C TYR A 49 2.74 -6.46 4.56
N ILE A 50 3.06 -7.48 3.78
CA ILE A 50 4.16 -7.42 2.81
C ILE A 50 3.59 -6.95 1.48
N ILE A 51 4.13 -5.85 0.98
CA ILE A 51 3.74 -5.26 -0.29
C ILE A 51 4.95 -5.13 -1.21
N THR A 52 4.67 -5.17 -2.51
CA THR A 52 5.64 -4.79 -3.53
C THR A 52 5.12 -3.58 -4.27
N ALA A 53 5.82 -2.44 -4.12
CA ALA A 53 5.56 -1.16 -4.77
C ALA A 53 6.59 -0.94 -5.88
N GLY A 54 6.16 -1.09 -7.14
CA GLY A 54 7.07 -1.07 -8.29
C GLY A 54 8.15 -2.15 -8.20
N ARG A 55 9.39 -1.76 -7.87
CA ARG A 55 10.56 -2.67 -7.72
C ARG A 55 10.98 -2.86 -6.26
N THR A 56 10.28 -2.24 -5.32
CA THR A 56 10.64 -2.24 -3.90
C THR A 56 9.66 -3.08 -3.10
N ARG A 57 10.18 -3.95 -2.24
CA ARG A 57 9.37 -4.73 -1.30
C ARG A 57 9.45 -4.11 0.09
N ALA A 58 8.31 -3.88 0.71
CA ALA A 58 8.22 -3.27 2.04
C ALA A 58 7.28 -4.05 2.96
N ALA A 59 7.65 -4.12 4.23
CA ALA A 59 6.79 -4.62 5.29
C ALA A 59 6.11 -3.44 5.98
N LEU A 60 4.79 -3.53 6.10
CA LEU A 60 3.95 -2.51 6.71
C LEU A 60 3.21 -3.08 7.92
N ASP A 61 3.04 -2.23 8.91
CA ASP A 61 2.14 -2.46 10.02
C ASP A 61 0.69 -2.20 9.58
N LYS A 62 -0.28 -2.79 10.31
CA LYS A 62 -1.71 -2.60 10.04
C LYS A 62 -2.10 -1.12 10.01
N GLU A 63 -1.50 -0.31 10.89
CA GLU A 63 -1.76 1.13 11.00
C GLU A 63 -1.28 1.92 9.78
N THR A 64 -0.17 1.50 9.17
CA THR A 64 0.33 2.12 7.94
C THR A 64 -0.48 1.61 6.72
N ALA A 65 -0.89 0.34 6.72
CA ALA A 65 -1.70 -0.24 5.65
C ALA A 65 -3.12 0.35 5.55
N GLN A 66 -3.70 0.84 6.66
CA GLN A 66 -5.06 1.42 6.66
C GLN A 66 -5.12 2.84 6.09
N ILE A 67 -4.04 3.61 6.17
CA ILE A 67 -3.97 4.97 5.63
C ILE A 67 -3.57 5.02 4.15
N ILE A 68 -3.12 3.90 3.57
CA ILE A 68 -2.79 3.80 2.14
C ILE A 68 -4.07 3.41 1.39
N TYR A 69 -4.56 4.30 0.54
CA TYR A 69 -5.70 4.03 -0.32
C TYR A 69 -5.24 3.64 -1.71
N VAL A 70 -5.74 2.51 -2.19
CA VAL A 70 -5.48 2.02 -3.54
C VAL A 70 -6.75 2.01 -4.37
N GLN A 71 -6.57 2.26 -5.67
CA GLN A 71 -7.55 1.93 -6.67
C GLN A 71 -7.33 0.47 -7.08
N ASN A 72 -8.27 -0.39 -6.70
CA ASN A 72 -8.25 -1.78 -7.09
C ASN A 72 -8.32 -1.89 -8.62
N ARG A 73 -7.34 -2.59 -9.22
CA ARG A 73 -7.48 -3.04 -10.60
C ARG A 73 -8.10 -4.42 -10.54
N ALA A 74 -9.44 -4.47 -10.63
CA ALA A 74 -10.12 -5.75 -10.80
C ALA A 74 -9.57 -6.38 -12.08
N GLY A 75 -8.83 -7.49 -11.91
CA GLY A 75 -8.52 -8.38 -13.03
C GLY A 75 -9.83 -8.87 -13.60
N HIS A 76 -10.00 -8.64 -14.89
CA HIS A 76 -11.11 -9.11 -15.70
C HIS A 76 -11.05 -10.63 -15.87
#